data_AF-A0A162KB00-F1
#
_entry.id   AF-A0A162KB00-F1
#
_cell.length_a   1.000
_cell.length_b   1.000
_cell.length_c   1.000
_cell.angle_alpha   90.00
_cell.angle_beta   90.00
_cell.angle_gamma   90.00
#
_symmetry.space_group_name_H-M   'P 1'
#
loop_
_entity.id
_entity.type
_entity.pdbx_description
1 polymer ?
#
loop_
_entity_poly.entity_id
_entity_poly.type
_entity_poly.pdbx_seq_one_letter_code
_entity_poly.pdbx_strand_id
1 'polypeptide(L)'
;MHGFEIPTVESFVQFLYIGDYANTKQEGQEGSQQDGNVHPELLDHIHCHEIASRFKVDRLMNPSRAKLEALIDKHQDSSDLSSALPAAIRLAHTVSTSQDVMDLLSASVARNIDELMDDDLLSNISDVPELLLAVLKHSARNASQLKTEHAKRMQELKEQEQTASTIPEGSLKLPRDTKSCINNYCKMSFNAEFTDAFELICRGCHSN
;
A
#
# COMPACT_ATOMS: atom_id res chain seq x y z
N MET A 1 -8.51 28.87 -28.91
CA MET A 1 -9.03 27.49 -28.95
C MET A 1 -7.83 26.59 -29.16
N HIS A 2 -7.37 25.88 -28.14
CA HIS A 2 -6.34 24.85 -28.31
C HIS A 2 -7.00 23.59 -28.86
N GLY A 3 -6.52 23.11 -30.01
CA GLY A 3 -6.97 21.85 -30.59
C GLY A 3 -6.38 20.65 -29.85
N PHE A 4 -6.99 19.49 -30.04
CA PHE A 4 -6.41 18.22 -29.58
C PHE A 4 -5.28 17.79 -30.52
N GLU A 5 -4.28 17.10 -29.98
CA GLU A 5 -3.25 16.48 -30.80
C GLU A 5 -3.85 15.39 -31.69
N ILE A 6 -3.27 15.20 -32.88
CA ILE A 6 -3.74 14.20 -33.86
C ILE A 6 -3.85 12.80 -33.22
N PRO A 7 -2.86 12.30 -32.47
CA PRO A 7 -2.95 10.97 -31.85
C PRO A 7 -4.13 10.85 -30.87
N THR A 8 -4.41 11.90 -30.08
CA THR A 8 -5.56 11.92 -29.18
C THR A 8 -6.88 11.82 -29.94
N VAL A 9 -6.99 12.54 -31.06
CA VAL A 9 -8.19 12.49 -31.92
C VAL A 9 -8.33 11.11 -32.55
N GLU A 10 -7.24 10.49 -32.99
CA GLU A 10 -7.25 9.14 -33.55
C GLU A 10 -7.71 8.10 -32.52
N SER A 11 -7.17 8.11 -31.30
CA SER A 11 -7.61 7.23 -30.21
C SER A 11 -9.08 7.46 -29.85
N PHE A 12 -9.53 8.72 -29.83
CA PHE A 12 -10.94 9.05 -29.61
C PHE A 12 -11.84 8.52 -30.71
N VAL A 13 -11.46 8.67 -31.98
CA VAL A 13 -12.22 8.14 -33.11
C VAL A 13 -12.21 6.60 -33.08
N GLN A 14 -11.07 5.97 -32.82
CA GLN A 14 -10.95 4.52 -32.66
C GLN A 14 -11.91 3.99 -31.60
N PHE A 15 -12.01 4.68 -30.45
CA PHE A 15 -12.97 4.34 -29.41
C PHE A 15 -14.40 4.31 -29.92
N LEU A 16 -14.80 5.29 -30.73
CA LEU A 16 -16.17 5.36 -31.26
C LEU A 16 -16.51 4.18 -32.17
N TYR A 17 -15.51 3.57 -32.83
CA TYR A 17 -15.71 2.41 -33.70
C TYR A 17 -15.53 1.07 -33.00
N ILE A 18 -14.57 0.95 -32.08
CA ILE A 18 -14.13 -0.35 -31.52
C ILE A 18 -14.49 -0.49 -30.03
N GLY A 19 -14.77 0.62 -29.35
CA GLY A 19 -15.06 0.64 -27.91
C GLY A 19 -13.82 0.58 -27.01
N ASP A 20 -12.62 0.71 -27.58
CA ASP A 20 -11.35 0.86 -26.85
C ASP A 20 -10.45 1.91 -27.53
N TYR A 21 -9.56 2.52 -26.75
CA TYR A 21 -8.73 3.67 -27.12
C TYR A 21 -7.26 3.52 -26.68
N ALA A 22 -6.87 2.37 -26.11
CA ALA A 22 -5.47 2.09 -25.86
C ALA A 22 -4.75 1.87 -27.19
N ASN A 23 -3.60 2.52 -27.35
CA ASN A 23 -2.77 2.41 -28.54
C ASN A 23 -2.32 0.94 -28.68
N THR A 24 -3.08 0.15 -29.43
CA THR A 24 -2.65 -1.17 -29.90
C THR A 24 -1.48 -0.93 -30.83
N LYS A 25 -0.28 -0.74 -30.26
CA LYS A 25 0.95 -1.15 -30.92
C LYS A 25 0.87 -2.67 -31.06
N GLN A 26 0.16 -3.09 -32.11
CA GLN A 26 0.08 -4.41 -32.71
C GLN A 26 0.06 -5.59 -31.74
N GLU A 27 -1.15 -6.16 -31.61
CA GLU A 27 -1.37 -7.56 -31.28
C GLU A 27 -0.53 -8.43 -32.24
N GLY A 28 0.67 -8.78 -31.80
CA GLY A 28 1.62 -9.63 -32.52
C GLY A 28 2.76 -10.16 -31.64
N GLN A 29 2.80 -9.82 -30.35
CA GLN A 29 3.71 -10.41 -29.37
C GLN A 29 2.95 -10.73 -28.09
N GLU A 30 2.27 -11.88 -28.11
CA GLU A 30 2.05 -12.64 -26.88
C GLU A 30 3.43 -12.98 -26.30
N GLY A 31 3.76 -12.41 -25.15
CA GLY A 31 4.96 -12.75 -24.39
C GLY A 31 6.06 -11.71 -24.44
N SER A 32 5.82 -10.50 -23.94
CA SER A 32 6.86 -9.66 -23.35
C SER A 32 6.21 -8.71 -22.35
N GLN A 33 6.66 -8.75 -21.11
CA GLN A 33 6.33 -7.78 -20.07
C GLN A 33 6.52 -6.37 -20.65
N GLN A 34 5.41 -5.66 -20.89
CA GLN A 34 5.47 -4.24 -21.22
C GLN A 34 5.79 -3.49 -19.92
N ASP A 35 7.09 -3.34 -19.65
CA ASP A 35 7.61 -2.18 -18.92
C ASP A 35 7.45 -0.96 -19.87
N GLY A 36 6.20 -0.54 -20.03
CA GLY A 36 5.85 0.67 -20.72
C GLY A 36 6.36 1.86 -19.92
N ASN A 37 6.97 2.82 -20.60
CA ASN A 37 7.34 4.07 -19.96
C ASN A 37 6.07 4.74 -19.41
N VAL A 38 5.98 4.88 -18.08
CA VAL A 38 4.79 5.38 -17.36
C VAL A 38 4.42 6.78 -17.82
N HIS A 39 5.41 7.59 -18.16
CA HIS A 39 5.21 8.99 -18.53
C HIS A 39 4.30 9.20 -19.74
N PRO A 40 4.61 8.68 -20.95
CA PRO A 40 3.73 8.87 -22.11
C PRO A 40 2.36 8.24 -21.91
N GLU A 41 2.25 7.09 -21.24
CA GLU A 41 0.98 6.42 -21.01
C GLU A 41 0.06 7.24 -20.09
N LEU A 42 0.64 7.87 -19.06
CA LEU A 42 -0.05 8.78 -18.15
C LEU A 42 -0.62 10.00 -18.89
N LEU A 43 0.18 10.62 -19.77
CA LEU A 43 -0.25 11.76 -20.58
C LEU A 43 -1.34 11.37 -21.59
N ASP A 44 -1.19 10.22 -22.24
CA ASP A 44 -2.18 9.71 -23.21
C ASP A 44 -3.55 9.51 -22.55
N HIS A 45 -3.58 8.94 -21.34
CA HIS A 45 -4.82 8.75 -20.60
C HIS A 45 -5.48 10.08 -20.19
N ILE A 46 -4.70 11.09 -19.78
CA ILE A 46 -5.22 12.42 -19.46
C ILE A 46 -5.82 13.09 -20.71
N HIS A 47 -5.11 13.05 -21.83
CA HIS A 47 -5.60 13.58 -23.11
C HIS A 47 -6.88 12.89 -23.57
N CYS A 48 -6.93 11.56 -23.49
CA CYS A 48 -8.11 10.78 -23.85
C CYS A 48 -9.29 11.04 -22.92
N HIS A 49 -9.03 11.24 -21.62
CA HIS A 49 -10.06 11.64 -20.67
C HIS A 49 -10.60 13.03 -21.00
N GLU A 50 -9.73 13.99 -21.32
CA GLU A 50 -10.14 15.35 -21.62
C GLU A 50 -10.96 15.45 -22.92
N ILE A 51 -10.53 14.80 -24.01
CA ILE A 51 -11.33 14.81 -25.24
C ILE A 51 -12.71 14.16 -25.00
N ALA A 52 -12.77 13.09 -24.21
CA ALA A 52 -14.03 12.46 -23.83
C ALA A 52 -14.92 13.39 -23.00
N SER A 53 -14.33 14.07 -22.01
CA SER A 53 -14.99 15.09 -21.17
C SER A 53 -15.56 16.22 -22.02
N ARG A 54 -14.75 16.76 -22.93
CA ARG A 54 -15.11 17.88 -23.82
C ARG A 54 -16.31 17.57 -24.71
N PHE A 55 -16.40 16.33 -25.20
CA PHE A 55 -17.49 15.84 -26.04
C PHE A 55 -18.57 15.06 -25.28
N LYS A 56 -18.47 14.96 -23.95
CA LYS A 56 -19.43 14.28 -23.06
C LYS A 56 -19.67 12.81 -23.43
N VAL A 57 -18.58 12.09 -23.72
CA VAL A 57 -18.62 10.66 -24.02
C VAL A 57 -18.33 9.87 -22.74
N ASP A 58 -19.33 9.72 -21.88
CA ASP A 58 -19.21 9.03 -20.57
C ASP A 58 -18.63 7.61 -20.69
N ARG A 59 -18.97 6.94 -21.81
CA ARG A 59 -18.48 5.59 -22.13
C ARG A 59 -16.97 5.53 -22.33
N LEU A 60 -16.30 6.66 -22.63
CA LEU A 60 -14.86 6.77 -22.71
C LEU A 60 -14.26 7.42 -21.45
N MET A 61 -14.95 8.39 -20.85
CA MET A 61 -14.48 9.04 -19.61
C MET A 61 -14.28 8.03 -18.48
N ASN A 62 -15.21 7.10 -18.31
CA ASN A 62 -15.15 6.11 -17.22
C ASN A 62 -13.99 5.13 -17.41
N PRO A 63 -13.85 4.44 -18.57
CA PRO A 63 -12.68 3.60 -18.82
C PRO A 63 -11.37 4.38 -18.77
N SER A 64 -11.34 5.64 -19.20
CA SER A 64 -10.10 6.40 -19.18
C SER A 64 -9.62 6.80 -17.81
N ARG A 65 -10.55 7.16 -16.92
CA ARG A 65 -10.23 7.32 -15.51
C ARG A 65 -9.79 6.01 -14.87
N ALA A 66 -10.48 4.90 -15.15
CA ALA A 66 -10.16 3.60 -14.57
C ALA A 66 -8.78 3.08 -15.02
N LYS A 67 -8.41 3.25 -16.29
CA LYS A 67 -7.08 2.90 -16.81
C LYS A 67 -6.00 3.79 -16.20
N LEU A 68 -6.27 5.08 -16.02
CA LEU A 68 -5.37 6.00 -15.34
C LEU A 68 -5.13 5.61 -13.87
N GLU A 69 -6.19 5.28 -13.14
CA GLU A 69 -6.12 4.79 -11.75
C GLU A 69 -5.32 3.47 -11.65
N ALA A 70 -5.61 2.51 -12.53
CA ALA A 70 -4.89 1.25 -12.59
C ALA A 70 -3.39 1.43 -12.92
N LEU A 71 -3.05 2.37 -13.80
CA LEU A 71 -1.66 2.70 -14.13
C LEU A 71 -0.93 3.28 -12.92
N ILE A 72 -1.56 4.20 -12.20
CA ILE A 72 -1.01 4.80 -10.99
C ILE A 72 -0.81 3.74 -9.90
N ASP A 73 -1.81 2.89 -9.67
CA ASP A 73 -1.72 1.84 -8.64
C ASP A 73 -0.66 0.79 -9.00
N LYS A 74 -0.54 0.42 -10.28
CA LYS A 74 0.49 -0.52 -10.76
C LYS A 74 1.92 0.00 -10.52
N HIS A 75 2.11 1.31 -10.65
CA HIS A 75 3.42 1.97 -10.58
C HIS A 75 3.62 2.77 -9.28
N GLN A 76 2.79 2.50 -8.25
CA GLN A 76 2.75 3.30 -7.02
C GLN A 76 4.11 3.38 -6.29
N ASP A 77 4.91 2.30 -6.35
CA ASP A 77 6.19 2.17 -5.63
C ASP A 77 7.39 2.37 -6.58
N SER A 78 7.14 2.91 -7.78
CA SER A 78 8.17 3.11 -8.81
C SER A 78 8.55 4.59 -8.94
N SER A 79 9.86 4.85 -8.97
CA SER A 79 10.42 6.18 -9.21
C SER A 79 9.99 6.78 -10.56
N ASP A 80 9.66 5.93 -11.53
CA ASP A 80 9.20 6.34 -12.85
C ASP A 80 7.89 7.13 -12.76
N LEU A 81 6.97 6.71 -11.89
CA LEU A 81 5.73 7.44 -11.64
C LEU A 81 6.01 8.81 -11.02
N SER A 82 6.84 8.87 -9.98
CA SER A 82 7.24 10.13 -9.33
C SER A 82 7.81 11.13 -10.33
N SER A 83 8.70 10.67 -11.22
CA SER A 83 9.26 11.52 -12.29
C SER A 83 8.22 11.99 -13.33
N ALA A 84 7.14 11.23 -13.52
CA ALA A 84 6.10 11.52 -14.51
C ALA A 84 4.99 12.47 -14.01
N LEU A 85 4.67 12.41 -12.71
CA LEU A 85 3.66 13.24 -12.07
C LEU A 85 3.78 14.75 -12.36
N PRO A 86 4.98 15.39 -12.32
CA PRO A 86 5.13 16.80 -12.71
C PRO A 86 4.48 17.17 -14.04
N ALA A 87 4.75 16.37 -15.07
CA ALA A 87 4.27 16.66 -16.40
C ALA A 87 2.77 16.39 -16.54
N ALA A 88 2.30 15.30 -15.94
CA ALA A 88 0.89 14.96 -15.91
C ALA A 88 0.03 16.03 -15.25
N ILE A 89 0.50 16.59 -14.13
CA ILE A 89 -0.15 17.70 -13.44
C ILE A 89 -0.25 18.94 -14.32
N ARG A 90 0.88 19.36 -14.91
CA ARG A 90 0.92 20.53 -15.78
C ARG A 90 -0.02 20.36 -16.96
N LEU A 91 -0.03 19.16 -17.55
CA LEU A 91 -0.95 18.84 -18.63
C LEU A 91 -2.40 18.93 -18.16
N ALA A 92 -2.76 18.21 -17.08
CA ALA A 92 -4.12 18.14 -16.57
C ALA A 92 -4.69 19.54 -16.24
N HIS A 93 -3.85 20.41 -15.68
CA HIS A 93 -4.18 21.81 -15.45
C HIS A 93 -4.34 22.60 -16.76
N THR A 94 -3.38 22.50 -17.68
CA THR A 94 -3.40 23.22 -18.97
C THR A 94 -4.65 22.90 -19.79
N VAL A 95 -5.05 21.64 -19.80
CA VAL A 95 -6.22 21.19 -20.55
C VAL A 95 -7.53 21.30 -19.76
N SER A 96 -7.47 21.81 -18.52
CA SER A 96 -8.64 21.99 -17.64
C SER A 96 -9.43 20.70 -17.43
N THR A 97 -8.72 19.61 -17.11
CA THR A 97 -9.30 18.27 -16.93
C THR A 97 -10.31 18.24 -15.79
N SER A 98 -11.17 17.23 -15.79
CA SER A 98 -12.13 16.96 -14.72
C SER A 98 -11.49 16.94 -13.32
N GLN A 99 -12.27 17.38 -12.33
CA GLN A 99 -11.85 17.40 -10.93
C GLN A 99 -11.45 16.01 -10.41
N ASP A 100 -12.06 14.95 -10.95
CA ASP A 100 -11.77 13.56 -10.58
C ASP A 100 -10.33 13.17 -10.94
N VAL A 101 -9.86 13.53 -12.14
CA VAL A 101 -8.49 13.27 -12.57
C VAL A 101 -7.51 14.09 -11.75
N MET A 102 -7.85 15.36 -11.47
CA MET A 102 -7.02 16.21 -10.61
C MET A 102 -6.93 15.65 -9.18
N ASP A 103 -8.01 15.11 -8.63
CA ASP A 103 -8.01 14.47 -7.30
C ASP A 103 -7.13 13.22 -7.28
N LEU A 104 -7.20 12.39 -8.33
CA LEU A 104 -6.37 11.20 -8.50
C LEU A 104 -4.87 11.53 -8.58
N LEU A 105 -4.50 12.50 -9.40
CA LEU A 105 -3.10 12.97 -9.50
C LEU A 105 -2.63 13.57 -8.17
N SER A 106 -3.48 14.35 -7.51
CA SER A 106 -3.17 14.94 -6.19
C SER A 106 -2.94 13.88 -5.12
N ALA A 107 -3.74 12.81 -5.11
CA ALA A 107 -3.57 11.69 -4.22
C ALA A 107 -2.25 10.98 -4.47
N SER A 108 -1.87 10.79 -5.75
CA SER A 108 -0.60 10.17 -6.13
C SER A 108 0.61 11.00 -5.70
N VAL A 109 0.57 12.33 -5.90
CA VAL A 109 1.62 13.25 -5.40
C VAL A 109 1.72 13.20 -3.89
N ALA A 110 0.60 13.21 -3.18
CA ALA A 110 0.59 13.17 -1.72
C ALA A 110 1.18 11.88 -1.14
N ARG A 111 1.18 10.78 -1.90
CA ARG A 111 1.82 9.51 -1.54
C ARG A 111 3.32 9.52 -1.78
N ASN A 112 3.77 10.13 -2.88
CA ASN A 112 5.17 10.20 -3.29
C ASN A 112 5.82 11.55 -2.93
N ILE A 113 5.30 12.23 -1.91
CA ILE A 113 5.69 13.61 -1.61
C ILE A 113 7.17 13.71 -1.21
N ASP A 114 7.70 12.68 -0.57
CA ASP A 114 9.09 12.56 -0.17
C ASP A 114 10.05 12.53 -1.37
N GLU A 115 9.75 11.75 -2.41
CA GLU A 115 10.55 11.71 -3.64
C GLU A 115 10.42 13.01 -4.45
N LEU A 116 9.28 13.68 -4.33
CA LEU A 116 8.92 14.87 -5.11
C LEU A 116 9.33 16.19 -4.45
N MET A 117 9.74 16.17 -3.18
CA MET A 117 10.17 17.36 -2.44
C MET A 117 11.56 17.86 -2.84
N ASP A 118 12.40 16.98 -3.39
CA ASP A 118 13.73 17.34 -3.89
C ASP A 118 13.69 17.91 -5.32
N ASP A 119 12.57 17.75 -6.01
CA ASP A 119 12.36 18.22 -7.38
C ASP A 119 11.67 19.60 -7.38
N ASP A 120 11.86 20.40 -8.44
CA ASP A 120 11.17 21.69 -8.66
C ASP A 120 9.62 21.56 -8.77
N LEU A 121 9.06 20.39 -8.45
CA LEU A 121 7.65 20.08 -8.46
C LEU A 121 6.84 21.03 -7.59
N LEU A 122 7.29 21.31 -6.37
CA LEU A 122 6.56 22.21 -5.47
C LEU A 122 6.46 23.62 -6.04
N SER A 123 7.49 24.09 -6.75
CA SER A 123 7.44 25.35 -7.49
C SER A 123 6.38 25.30 -8.60
N ASN A 124 6.32 24.19 -9.36
CA ASN A 124 5.32 23.99 -10.41
C ASN A 124 3.88 23.85 -9.87
N ILE A 125 3.70 23.25 -8.68
CA ILE A 125 2.40 23.07 -8.02
C ILE A 125 1.94 24.38 -7.36
N SER A 126 2.87 25.22 -6.91
CA SER A 126 2.55 26.50 -6.26
C SER A 126 1.80 27.47 -7.19
N ASP A 127 2.00 27.32 -8.50
CA ASP A 127 1.27 28.07 -9.52
C ASP A 127 -0.20 27.62 -9.67
N VAL A 128 -0.60 26.52 -9.01
CA VAL A 128 -1.96 25.96 -9.04
C VAL A 128 -2.48 25.77 -7.60
N PRO A 129 -3.05 26.82 -6.96
CA PRO A 129 -3.46 26.79 -5.55
C PRO A 129 -4.46 25.68 -5.20
N GLU A 130 -5.39 25.38 -6.10
CA GLU A 130 -6.40 24.33 -5.92
C GLU A 130 -5.76 22.94 -5.85
N LEU A 131 -4.72 22.72 -6.66
CA LEU A 131 -3.96 21.47 -6.67
C LEU A 131 -3.15 21.33 -5.39
N LEU A 132 -2.42 22.39 -4.98
CA LEU A 132 -1.68 22.37 -3.73
C LEU A 132 -2.60 22.04 -2.54
N LEU A 133 -3.78 22.65 -2.50
CA LEU A 133 -4.77 22.37 -1.47
C LEU A 133 -5.26 20.90 -1.51
N ALA A 134 -5.46 20.34 -2.71
CA ALA A 134 -5.86 18.95 -2.87
C ALA A 134 -4.76 17.98 -2.39
N VAL A 135 -3.50 18.23 -2.75
CA VAL A 135 -2.34 17.46 -2.28
C VAL A 135 -2.26 17.52 -0.75
N LEU A 136 -2.32 18.71 -0.15
CA LEU A 136 -2.29 18.87 1.31
C LEU A 136 -3.44 18.13 2.02
N LYS A 137 -4.65 18.15 1.44
CA LYS A 137 -5.79 17.38 1.97
C LYS A 137 -5.52 15.87 1.95
N HIS A 138 -4.96 15.35 0.86
CA HIS A 138 -4.60 13.94 0.77
C HIS A 138 -3.45 13.58 1.72
N SER A 139 -2.41 14.41 1.84
CA SER A 139 -1.33 14.20 2.81
C SER A 139 -1.86 14.17 4.25
N ALA A 140 -2.79 15.07 4.62
CA ALA A 140 -3.41 15.07 5.94
C ALA A 140 -4.26 13.81 6.21
N ARG A 141 -4.96 13.29 5.19
CA ARG A 141 -5.70 12.02 5.28
C ARG A 141 -4.74 10.85 5.48
N ASN A 142 -3.67 10.77 4.69
CA ASN A 142 -2.65 9.73 4.80
C ASN A 142 -2.01 9.72 6.19
N ALA A 143 -1.64 10.89 6.72
CA ALA A 143 -1.10 11.03 8.07
C ALA A 143 -2.10 10.57 9.15
N SER A 144 -3.40 10.88 8.97
CA SER A 144 -4.45 10.45 9.88
C SER A 144 -4.65 8.92 9.85
N GLN A 145 -4.59 8.30 8.67
CA GLN A 145 -4.66 6.85 8.51
C GLN A 145 -3.47 6.15 9.17
N LEU A 146 -2.25 6.63 8.92
CA LEU A 146 -1.04 6.11 9.55
C LEU A 146 -1.10 6.19 11.07
N LYS A 147 -1.64 7.30 11.62
CA LYS A 147 -1.86 7.44 13.06
C LYS A 147 -2.82 6.37 13.61
N THR A 148 -3.91 6.08 12.91
CA THR A 148 -4.87 5.05 13.34
C THR A 148 -4.28 3.64 13.24
N GLU A 149 -3.52 3.34 12.19
CA GLU A 149 -2.85 2.06 12.02
C GLU A 149 -1.79 1.84 13.09
N HIS A 150 -0.98 2.87 13.38
CA HIS A 150 -0.01 2.83 14.46
C HIS A 150 -0.68 2.61 15.83
N ALA A 151 -1.80 3.29 16.11
CA ALA A 151 -2.55 3.09 17.35
C ALA A 151 -3.07 1.64 17.49
N LYS A 152 -3.58 1.07 16.39
CA LYS A 152 -4.02 -0.33 16.34
C LYS A 152 -2.87 -1.29 16.59
N ARG A 153 -1.74 -1.11 15.91
CA ARG A 153 -0.55 -1.95 16.07
C ARG A 153 0.02 -1.89 17.50
N MET A 154 0.01 -0.71 18.11
CA MET A 154 0.40 -0.55 19.52
C MET A 154 -0.56 -1.25 20.50
N GLN A 155 -1.84 -1.36 20.17
CA GLN A 155 -2.80 -2.12 20.96
C GLN A 155 -2.57 -3.64 20.81
N GLU A 156 -2.41 -4.12 19.58
CA GLU A 156 -2.11 -5.54 19.29
C GLU A 156 -0.84 -6.01 20.01
N LEU A 157 0.21 -5.18 20.03
CA LEU A 157 1.44 -5.47 20.77
C LEU A 157 1.21 -5.59 22.29
N LYS A 158 0.40 -4.68 22.88
CA LYS A 158 0.05 -4.75 24.31
C LYS A 158 -0.77 -6.00 24.65
N GLU A 159 -1.68 -6.40 23.77
CA GLU A 159 -2.48 -7.63 23.92
C GLU A 159 -1.58 -8.89 23.79
N GLN A 160 -0.59 -8.86 22.91
CA GLN A 160 0.40 -9.93 22.76
C GLN A 160 1.33 -10.04 23.98
N GLU A 161 1.74 -8.93 24.58
CA GLU A 161 2.52 -8.91 25.82
C GLU A 161 1.70 -9.45 27.02
N GLN A 162 0.41 -9.09 27.11
CA GLN A 162 -0.47 -9.57 28.18
C GLN A 162 -0.77 -11.07 28.08
N THR A 163 -0.94 -11.58 26.86
CA THR A 163 -1.13 -13.02 26.60
C THR A 163 0.14 -13.83 26.82
N ALA A 164 1.32 -13.28 26.51
CA ALA A 164 2.61 -13.90 26.85
C ALA A 164 2.90 -13.89 28.37
N SER A 165 2.41 -12.88 29.09
CA SER A 165 2.51 -12.79 30.55
C SER A 165 1.53 -13.69 31.29
N THR A 166 0.53 -14.29 30.62
CA THR A 166 -0.37 -15.28 31.19
C THR A 166 0.20 -16.70 31.06
N ILE A 167 1.47 -16.89 31.45
CA ILE A 167 1.88 -18.20 31.95
C ILE A 167 1.14 -18.36 33.28
N PRO A 168 0.26 -19.37 33.45
CA PRO A 168 -0.47 -19.51 34.70
C PRO A 168 0.53 -19.64 35.84
N GLU A 169 0.50 -18.70 36.79
CA GLU A 169 1.23 -18.73 38.07
C GLU A 169 0.98 -20.02 38.89
N GLY A 170 0.14 -20.94 38.40
CA GLY A 170 -0.11 -22.27 38.96
C GLY A 170 0.82 -23.40 38.48
N SER A 171 1.76 -23.18 37.55
CA SER A 171 2.55 -24.28 36.95
C SER A 171 3.98 -24.46 37.46
N LEU A 172 4.49 -23.57 38.31
CA LEU A 172 5.71 -23.83 39.10
C LEU A 172 5.33 -24.24 40.52
N LYS A 173 4.56 -25.33 40.66
CA LYS A 173 4.57 -26.08 41.91
C LYS A 173 5.97 -26.68 42.06
N LEU A 174 6.82 -26.00 42.81
CA LEU A 174 8.06 -26.59 43.30
C LEU A 174 7.71 -27.97 43.90
N PRO A 175 8.44 -29.06 43.57
CA PRO A 175 8.17 -30.40 44.08
C PRO A 175 8.16 -30.53 45.62
N ARG A 176 8.47 -29.45 46.36
CA ARG A 176 8.38 -29.36 47.81
C ARG A 176 6.97 -29.60 48.35
N ASP A 177 5.92 -29.37 47.57
CA ASP A 177 4.53 -29.51 48.03
C ASP A 177 3.92 -30.91 47.79
N THR A 178 4.61 -31.79 47.07
CA THR A 178 4.18 -33.18 46.89
C THR A 178 4.81 -34.06 47.96
N LYS A 179 4.02 -34.45 48.98
CA LYS A 179 4.42 -35.43 50.01
C LYS A 179 4.46 -36.88 49.50
N SER A 180 4.10 -37.12 48.24
CA SER A 180 4.02 -38.45 47.63
C SER A 180 4.85 -38.49 46.35
N CYS A 181 5.64 -39.54 46.20
CA CYS A 181 6.31 -39.87 44.95
C CYS A 181 5.26 -40.13 43.84
N ILE A 182 5.59 -39.82 42.58
CA ILE A 182 4.76 -40.16 41.40
C ILE A 182 4.55 -41.67 41.27
N ASN A 183 5.49 -42.47 41.77
CA ASN A 183 5.33 -43.91 41.84
C ASN A 183 4.45 -44.28 43.05
N ASN A 184 3.20 -44.68 42.78
CA ASN A 184 2.20 -45.09 43.78
C ASN A 184 2.62 -46.28 44.66
N TYR A 185 3.71 -46.99 44.33
CA TYR A 185 4.26 -48.09 45.11
C TYR A 185 5.41 -47.67 46.04
N CYS A 186 5.90 -46.44 45.93
CA CYS A 186 7.00 -45.93 46.74
C CYS A 186 6.47 -45.39 48.08
N LYS A 187 6.73 -46.14 49.17
CA LYS A 187 6.34 -45.77 50.55
C LYS A 187 7.44 -45.01 51.32
N MET A 188 8.53 -44.62 50.66
CA MET A 188 9.66 -43.95 51.31
C MET A 188 9.35 -42.46 51.53
N SER A 189 9.78 -41.92 52.67
CA SER A 189 9.74 -40.49 52.96
C SER A 189 10.59 -39.72 51.94
N PHE A 190 10.00 -38.72 51.29
CA PHE A 190 10.61 -37.94 50.22
C PHE A 190 11.82 -37.14 50.73
N ASN A 191 13.03 -37.64 50.46
CA ASN A 191 14.28 -36.90 50.66
C ASN A 191 14.76 -36.42 49.29
N ALA A 192 14.51 -35.15 48.97
CA ALA A 192 15.07 -34.51 47.79
C ALA A 192 16.34 -33.74 48.17
N GLU A 193 17.43 -34.03 47.47
CA GLU A 193 18.64 -33.20 47.48
C GLU A 193 18.73 -32.47 46.13
N PHE A 194 19.07 -31.19 46.17
CA PHE A 194 19.36 -30.42 44.96
C PHE A 194 20.84 -30.63 44.62
N THR A 195 21.12 -31.13 43.43
CA THR A 195 22.47 -31.12 42.88
C THR A 195 22.78 -29.76 42.26
N ASP A 196 24.07 -29.44 42.07
CA ASP A 196 24.52 -28.20 41.41
C ASP A 196 24.03 -28.08 39.94
N ALA A 197 23.43 -29.14 39.39
CA ALA A 197 22.80 -29.19 38.07
C ALA A 197 21.28 -28.94 38.09
N PHE A 198 20.69 -28.59 39.24
CA PHE A 198 19.24 -28.39 39.43
C PHE A 198 18.36 -29.63 39.13
N GLU A 199 18.95 -30.83 39.17
CA GLU A 199 18.20 -32.08 39.00
C GLU A 199 17.65 -32.56 40.35
N LEU A 200 16.36 -32.94 40.36
CA LEU A 200 15.66 -33.42 41.55
C LEU A 200 15.57 -34.94 41.48
N ILE A 201 16.41 -35.63 42.27
CA ILE A 201 16.49 -37.10 42.25
C ILE A 201 15.83 -37.66 43.52
N CYS A 202 14.84 -38.54 43.35
CA CYS A 202 14.28 -39.32 44.45
C CYS A 202 15.21 -40.49 44.78
N ARG A 203 15.95 -40.42 45.90
CA ARG A 203 16.91 -41.46 46.31
C ARG A 203 16.32 -42.86 46.48
N GLY A 204 14.99 -43.00 46.58
CA GLY A 204 14.31 -44.29 46.76
C GLY A 204 13.86 -45.00 45.47
N CYS A 205 13.93 -44.35 44.30
CA CYS A 205 13.50 -44.95 43.03
C CYS A 205 14.66 -45.47 42.16
N HIS A 206 15.86 -45.64 42.72
CA HIS A 206 16.83 -46.55 42.11
C HIS A 206 16.45 -47.98 42.50
N SER A 207 15.78 -48.65 41.58
CA SER A 207 15.76 -50.12 41.54
C SER A 207 16.40 -50.53 40.24
N ASN A 208 17.29 -51.52 40.34
CA ASN A 208 17.94 -52.31 39.29
C ASN A 208 17.27 -52.29 37.92
#